data_AF-A0A9X7CCL6-F1
#
_entry.id   AF-A0A9X7CCL6-F1
#
_cell.length_a   1.000
_cell.length_b   1.000
_cell.length_c   1.000
_cell.angle_alpha   90.00
_cell.angle_beta   90.00
_cell.angle_gamma   90.00
#
_symmetry.space_group_name_H-M   'P 1'
#
loop_
_entity.id
_entity.type
_entity.pdbx_description
1 polymer ?
#
loop_
_entity_poly.entity_id
_entity_poly.type
_entity_poly.pdbx_seq_one_letter_code
_entity_poly.pdbx_strand_id
1 'polypeptide(L)' 'MQLHYGLNDLKDIDIMTFLPIILPVIAVGVLLVFIAFIDLYRHRKTRKNVLAWTFIILFINVLGPIFYFVIGRKDSEKL' A
#
# COMPACT_ATOMS: atom_id res chain seq x y z
N MET A 1 -41.00 -11.36 14.83
CA MET A 1 -40.16 -10.25 14.34
C MET A 1 -39.89 -10.53 12.87
N GLN A 2 -40.58 -9.84 11.95
CA GLN A 2 -40.36 -10.06 10.51
C GLN A 2 -39.15 -9.23 10.09
N LEU A 3 -38.12 -9.92 9.59
CA LEU A 3 -36.89 -9.28 9.14
C LEU A 3 -37.13 -8.70 7.74
N HIS A 4 -37.41 -7.40 7.69
CA HIS A 4 -37.56 -6.63 6.46
C HIS A 4 -36.17 -6.11 6.05
N TYR A 5 -35.28 -7.00 5.62
CA TYR A 5 -34.05 -6.60 4.95
C TYR A 5 -34.31 -6.61 3.44
N GLY A 6 -34.66 -5.45 2.90
CA GLY A 6 -34.83 -5.23 1.47
C GLY A 6 -33.53 -4.77 0.83
N LEU A 7 -33.36 -5.01 -0.47
CA LEU A 7 -32.21 -4.48 -1.25
C LEU A 7 -32.12 -2.95 -1.20
N ASN A 8 -33.21 -2.30 -0.81
CA ASN A 8 -33.33 -0.87 -0.59
C ASN A 8 -32.44 -0.41 0.57
N ASP A 9 -32.30 -1.23 1.63
CA ASP A 9 -31.48 -0.91 2.81
C ASP A 9 -29.98 -0.90 2.47
N LEU A 10 -29.56 -1.65 1.44
CA LEU A 10 -28.17 -1.63 0.94
C LEU A 10 -27.84 -0.33 0.19
N LYS A 11 -28.86 0.37 -0.32
CA LYS A 11 -28.69 1.63 -1.05
C LYS A 11 -28.51 2.82 -0.10
N ASP A 12 -28.93 2.67 1.15
CA ASP A 12 -28.81 3.69 2.20
C ASP A 12 -27.45 3.65 2.92
N ILE A 13 -26.54 2.77 2.50
CA ILE A 13 -25.16 2.74 3.02
C ILE A 13 -24.44 4.00 2.60
N ASP A 14 -24.29 4.93 3.54
CA ASP A 14 -23.58 6.18 3.33
C ASP A 14 -22.05 6.00 3.43
N ILE A 15 -21.41 5.91 2.26
CA ILE A 15 -19.94 5.76 2.15
C ILE A 15 -19.22 6.97 2.79
N MET A 16 -19.84 8.15 2.82
CA MET A 16 -19.23 9.35 3.40
C MET A 16 -18.92 9.21 4.89
N THR A 17 -19.70 8.39 5.60
CA THR A 17 -19.49 8.10 7.03
C THR A 17 -18.17 7.36 7.28
N PHE A 18 -17.70 6.55 6.32
CA PHE A 18 -16.45 5.78 6.44
C PHE A 18 -15.23 6.55 5.95
N LEU A 19 -15.42 7.63 5.19
CA LEU A 19 -14.34 8.41 4.59
C LEU A 19 -13.28 8.89 5.60
N PRO A 20 -13.62 9.38 6.81
CA PRO A 20 -12.63 9.83 7.79
C PRO A 20 -11.71 8.71 8.30
N ILE A 21 -12.16 7.46 8.26
CA ILE A 21 -11.39 6.28 8.68
C ILE A 21 -10.54 5.75 7.52
N ILE A 22 -11.08 5.79 6.29
CA ILE A 22 -10.39 5.31 5.08
C ILE A 22 -9.27 6.26 4.67
N LEU A 23 -9.49 7.57 4.78
CA LEU A 23 -8.55 8.60 4.38
C LEU A 23 -7.14 8.46 5.01
N PRO A 24 -6.98 8.28 6.34
CA PRO A 24 -5.66 8.11 6.94
C PRO A 24 -4.97 6.82 6.48
N VAL A 25 -5.72 5.73 6.27
CA VAL A 25 -5.15 4.47 5.79
C VAL A 25 -4.57 4.64 4.39
N ILE A 26 -5.32 5.30 3.50
CA ILE A 26 -4.83 5.61 2.15
C ILE A 26 -3.65 6.58 2.20
N ALA A 27 -3.71 7.62 3.05
CA ALA A 27 -2.63 8.59 3.19
C ALA A 27 -1.32 7.93 3.63
N VAL A 28 -1.36 7.04 4.62
CA VAL A 28 -0.20 6.26 5.07
C VAL A 28 0.28 5.32 3.95
N GLY A 29 -0.65 4.64 3.26
CA GLY A 29 -0.31 3.76 2.14
C GLY A 29 0.42 4.49 1.01
N VAL A 30 -0.09 5.66 0.60
CA VAL A 30 0.54 6.51 -0.41
C VAL A 30 1.91 6.98 0.07
N LEU A 31 2.00 7.47 1.31
CA LEU A 31 3.28 7.91 1.88
C LEU A 31 4.32 6.78 1.87
N LEU A 32 3.92 5.57 2.24
CA LEU A 32 4.79 4.39 2.26
C LEU A 32 5.31 4.05 0.85
N VAL A 33 4.45 4.11 -0.16
CA VAL A 33 4.82 3.92 -1.57
C VAL A 33 5.82 4.97 -2.02
N PHE A 34 5.57 6.25 -1.71
CA PHE A 34 6.48 7.34 -2.04
C PHE A 34 7.85 7.17 -1.39
N ILE A 35 7.90 6.86 -0.10
CA ILE A 35 9.17 6.65 0.63
C ILE A 35 9.91 5.45 0.03
N ALA A 36 9.22 4.35 -0.28
CA ALA A 36 9.85 3.17 -0.89
C ALA A 36 10.42 3.48 -2.28
N PHE A 37 9.70 4.22 -3.12
CA PHE A 37 10.20 4.66 -4.42
C PHE A 37 11.42 5.58 -4.31
N ILE A 38 11.37 6.58 -3.42
CA ILE A 38 12.50 7.50 -3.20
C ILE A 38 13.72 6.72 -2.71
N ASP A 39 13.53 5.82 -1.75
CA ASP A 39 14.62 5.00 -1.21
C ASP A 39 15.22 4.07 -2.27
N LEU A 40 14.37 3.41 -3.06
CA LEU A 40 14.78 2.53 -4.14
C LEU A 40 15.55 3.31 -5.22
N TYR A 41 15.07 4.49 -5.61
CA TYR A 41 15.74 5.34 -6.60
C TYR A 41 17.09 5.86 -6.10
N ARG A 42 17.17 6.26 -4.82
CA ARG A 42 18.41 6.76 -4.21
C ARG A 42 19.48 5.68 -4.12
N HIS A 43 19.10 4.44 -3.82
CA HIS A 43 20.02 3.31 -3.67
C HIS A 43 20.14 2.43 -4.92
N ARG A 44 19.64 2.88 -6.09
CA ARG A 44 19.62 2.07 -7.31
C ARG A 44 20.98 1.53 -7.78
N LYS A 45 22.09 2.17 -7.39
CA LYS A 45 23.45 1.73 -7.77
C LYS A 45 23.97 0.56 -6.91
N THR A 46 23.47 0.42 -5.69
CA THR A 46 23.91 -0.60 -4.73
C THR A 46 22.95 -1.78 -4.64
N ARG A 47 21.77 -1.66 -5.24
CA ARG A 47 20.71 -2.67 -5.25
C ARG A 47 20.79 -3.47 -6.55
N LYS A 48 20.93 -4.80 -6.46
CA LYS A 48 20.93 -5.67 -7.66
C LYS A 48 19.56 -5.72 -8.35
N ASN A 49 18.48 -5.76 -7.58
CA ASN A 49 17.15 -6.09 -8.09
C ASN A 49 16.20 -4.88 -8.14
N VAL A 50 16.70 -3.70 -8.57
CA VAL A 50 15.91 -2.45 -8.57
C VAL A 50 14.62 -2.58 -9.37
N LEU A 51 14.70 -3.16 -10.58
CA LEU A 51 13.55 -3.31 -11.45
C LEU A 51 12.48 -4.21 -10.83
N ALA A 52 12.88 -5.35 -10.24
CA ALA A 52 11.95 -6.26 -9.58
C ALA A 52 11.23 -5.57 -8.41
N TRP A 53 11.96 -4.81 -7.59
CA TRP A 53 11.38 -4.05 -6.49
C TRP A 53 10.41 -2.95 -6.97
N THR A 54 10.71 -2.28 -8.07
CA THR A 54 9.79 -1.31 -8.70
C THR A 54 8.46 -1.97 -9.07
N PHE A 55 8.50 -3.15 -9.71
CA PHE A 55 7.28 -3.90 -10.05
C PHE A 55 6.51 -4.31 -8.79
N ILE A 56 7.20 -4.83 -7.78
CA ILE A 56 6.56 -5.24 -6.51
C ILE A 56 5.86 -4.06 -5.82
N ILE A 57 6.53 -2.90 -5.73
CA ILE A 57 5.96 -1.70 -5.10
C ILE A 57 4.74 -1.20 -5.89
N LEU A 58 4.78 -1.25 -7.22
CA LEU A 58 3.71 -0.73 -8.07
C LEU A 58 2.46 -1.64 -8.08
N PHE A 59 2.65 -2.97 -8.14
CA PHE A 59 1.54 -3.92 -8.35
C PHE A 59 0.91 -4.44 -7.05
N ILE A 60 1.60 -4.38 -5.91
CA ILE A 60 1.14 -4.99 -4.64
C ILE A 60 0.68 -3.93 -3.61
N ASN A 61 0.34 -2.70 -4.05
CA ASN A 61 -0.18 -1.61 -3.22
C ASN A 61 0.64 -1.40 -1.94
N VAL A 62 0.04 -1.48 -0.74
CA VAL A 62 0.72 -1.26 0.55
C VAL A 62 1.66 -2.41 0.90
N LEU A 63 1.39 -3.64 0.44
CA LEU A 63 2.24 -4.78 0.73
C LEU A 63 3.58 -4.72 -0.03
N GLY A 64 3.61 -4.14 -1.23
CA GLY A 64 4.83 -3.98 -2.02
C GLY A 64 5.95 -3.19 -1.31
N PRO A 65 5.68 -1.95 -0.85
CA PRO A 65 6.59 -1.18 -0.01
C PRO A 65 6.97 -1.91 1.29
N ILE A 66 6.02 -2.60 1.96
CA ILE A 66 6.33 -3.38 3.17
C ILE A 66 7.36 -4.46 2.84
N PHE A 67 7.16 -5.25 1.80
CA PHE A 67 8.13 -6.26 1.38
C PHE A 67 9.47 -5.64 0.98
N TYR A 68 9.46 -4.49 0.30
CA TYR A 68 10.68 -3.76 -0.01
C TYR A 68 11.44 -3.36 1.26
N PHE A 69 10.77 -2.79 2.26
CA PHE A 69 11.43 -2.37 3.49
C PHE A 69 11.90 -3.54 4.36
N VAL A 70 11.16 -4.65 4.39
CA VAL A 70 11.49 -5.82 5.22
C VAL A 70 12.59 -6.66 4.60
N ILE A 71 12.51 -6.91 3.29
CA ILE A 71 13.38 -7.83 2.54
C ILE A 71 14.34 -7.05 1.65
N GLY A 72 13.81 -6.26 0.73
CA GLY A 72 14.58 -5.55 -0.30
C GLY A 72 15.63 -4.58 0.23
N ARG A 73 15.39 -3.99 1.42
CA ARG A 73 16.32 -3.09 2.11
C ARG A 73 17.57 -3.81 2.64
N LYS A 74 17.52 -5.12 2.92
CA LYS A 74 18.66 -5.89 3.45
C LYS A 74 19.60 -6.43 2.38
N ASP A 75 19.17 -6.47 1.12
CA ASP A 75 19.99 -6.97 0.00
C ASP A 75 21.30 -6.18 -0.20
N SER A 76 21.40 -4.94 0.29
CA SER A 76 22.63 -4.12 0.22
C SER A 76 23.59 -4.33 1.40
N GLU A 77 23.20 -5.06 2.43
CA GLU A 77 24.02 -5.23 3.65
C GLU A 77 24.96 -6.45 3.56
N LYS A 78 24.78 -7.32 2.57
CA LYS A 78 25.73 -8.40 2.26
C LYS A 78 26.87 -7.84 1.42
N LEU A 79 27.80 -7.14 2.08
CA LEU A 79 29.18 -6.98 1.63
C LEU A 79 30.04 -8.05 2.32
#